data_AF-A0A7V6R6R7-F1
#
_entry.id   AF-A0A7V6R6R7-F1
#
_cell.length_a   1.000
_cell.length_b   1.000
_cell.length_c   1.000
_cell.angle_alpha   90.00
_cell.angle_beta   90.00
_cell.angle_gamma   90.00
#
_symmetry.space_group_name_H-M   'P 1'
#
loop_
_entity.id
_entity.type
_entity.pdbx_description
1 polymer ?
#
loop_
_entity_poly.entity_id
_entity_poly.type
_entity_poly.pdbx_seq_one_letter_code
_entity_poly.pdbx_strand_id
1 'polypeptide(L)'
;LSLWALTVMAPGGKEIIPQITGGDKYLPNRMLSLWPYTKLNDPRVYWGEKYIMLKQDTAVTYPFKIGLPNKDGWAAYVNNGHMFVKRYQHIEGVTYPDFSASSYETYTINWMLEMETLSPLVMLEPEESIEHTEVWSLYDNVKTPENEKDVEEFILPLIK
;
A
#
# COMPACT_ATOMS: atom_id res chain seq x y z
N LEU A 1 -0.58 -20.79 5.11
CA LEU A 1 -0.23 -19.95 3.92
C LEU A 1 -0.96 -18.61 4.03
N SER A 2 -0.55 -17.63 3.24
CA SER A 2 -1.32 -16.40 2.99
C SER A 2 -1.48 -16.26 1.47
N LEU A 3 -2.64 -15.81 1.03
CA LEU A 3 -2.83 -15.41 -0.36
C LEU A 3 -2.17 -14.05 -0.56
N TRP A 4 -1.36 -13.95 -1.61
CA TRP A 4 -0.57 -12.77 -1.93
C TRP A 4 -0.89 -12.33 -3.35
N ALA A 5 -1.54 -11.18 -3.48
CA ALA A 5 -2.03 -10.65 -4.75
C ALA A 5 -1.24 -9.39 -5.13
N LEU A 6 -0.36 -9.56 -6.13
CA LEU A 6 0.58 -8.55 -6.57
C LEU A 6 0.11 -7.89 -7.87
N THR A 7 0.20 -6.56 -7.93
CA THR A 7 -0.11 -5.79 -9.15
C THR A 7 1.04 -4.85 -9.48
N VAL A 8 1.70 -5.07 -10.61
CA VAL A 8 2.83 -4.26 -11.08
C VAL A 8 2.31 -3.02 -11.82
N MET A 9 2.75 -1.84 -11.39
CA MET A 9 2.35 -0.56 -11.95
C MET A 9 3.32 -0.07 -13.03
N ALA A 10 2.79 0.68 -14.00
CA ALA A 10 3.61 1.35 -15.01
C ALA A 10 4.61 2.33 -14.36
N PRO A 11 5.88 2.42 -14.82
CA PRO A 11 6.89 3.30 -14.22
C PRO A 11 6.54 4.80 -14.23
N GLY A 12 7.11 5.55 -13.29
CA GLY A 12 7.08 7.02 -13.21
C GLY A 12 5.98 7.63 -12.34
N GLY A 13 5.10 6.80 -11.76
CA GLY A 13 3.97 7.26 -10.97
C GLY A 13 4.27 7.41 -9.47
N LYS A 14 3.20 7.72 -8.73
CA LYS A 14 3.22 7.93 -7.28
C LYS A 14 2.12 7.12 -6.63
N GLU A 15 2.50 6.26 -5.70
CA GLU A 15 1.60 5.50 -4.85
C GLU A 15 1.19 6.31 -3.63
N ILE A 16 -0.05 6.09 -3.16
CA ILE A 16 -0.64 6.67 -1.97
C ILE A 16 -1.19 5.53 -1.12
N ILE A 17 -0.72 5.46 0.12
CA ILE A 17 -1.11 4.46 1.12
C ILE A 17 -1.63 5.20 2.36
N PRO A 18 -2.87 4.97 2.81
CA PRO A 18 -3.40 5.58 4.01
C PRO A 18 -2.73 5.03 5.27
N GLN A 19 -2.68 5.86 6.31
CA GLN A 19 -2.21 5.50 7.64
C GLN A 19 -3.33 5.60 8.67
N ILE A 20 -3.25 4.73 9.67
CA ILE A 20 -4.16 4.74 10.81
C ILE A 20 -3.89 5.99 11.66
N THR A 21 -4.90 6.87 11.75
CA THR A 21 -4.82 8.14 12.49
C THR A 21 -5.66 8.16 13.78
N GLY A 22 -6.59 7.23 13.95
CA GLY A 22 -7.43 7.08 15.14
C GLY A 22 -6.91 6.06 16.16
N GLY A 23 -7.61 5.91 17.28
CA GLY A 23 -7.29 4.93 18.33
C GLY A 23 -7.06 5.57 19.70
N ASP A 24 -6.61 4.75 20.66
CA ASP A 24 -6.20 5.23 21.97
C ASP A 24 -4.90 6.03 21.85
N LYS A 25 -4.89 7.26 22.38
CA LYS A 25 -3.76 8.19 22.32
C LYS A 25 -2.48 7.64 22.96
N TYR A 26 -2.58 6.70 23.89
CA TYR A 26 -1.45 6.19 24.66
C TYR A 26 -0.97 4.81 24.23
N LEU A 27 -1.60 4.20 23.22
CA LEU A 27 -1.25 2.86 22.73
C LEU A 27 -0.72 2.89 21.29
N PRO A 28 0.23 2.02 20.94
CA PRO A 28 0.66 1.87 19.55
C PRO A 28 -0.49 1.36 18.68
N ASN A 29 -0.69 1.99 17.52
CA ASN A 29 -1.74 1.62 16.56
C ASN A 29 -1.21 1.35 15.14
N ARG A 30 0.11 1.46 14.93
CA ARG A 30 0.79 1.28 13.65
C ARG A 30 2.06 0.47 13.84
N MET A 31 2.41 -0.30 12.82
CA MET A 31 3.67 -1.04 12.72
C MET A 31 4.11 -1.09 11.25
N LEU A 32 5.42 -1.22 11.02
CA LEU A 32 6.01 -1.39 9.71
C LEU A 32 6.91 -2.63 9.71
N SER A 33 6.74 -3.47 8.70
CA SER A 33 7.70 -4.51 8.35
C SER A 33 8.69 -3.97 7.34
N LEU A 34 9.96 -4.08 7.68
CA LEU A 34 11.07 -3.52 6.91
C LEU A 34 11.99 -4.64 6.46
N TRP A 35 12.27 -4.69 5.17
CA TRP A 35 13.28 -5.59 4.62
C TRP A 35 14.69 -5.01 4.88
N PRO A 36 15.74 -5.84 4.94
CA PRO A 36 17.09 -5.37 5.26
C PRO A 36 17.64 -4.28 4.33
N TYR A 37 17.12 -4.20 3.10
CA TYR A 37 17.51 -3.19 2.11
C TYR A 37 16.70 -1.89 2.20
N THR A 38 15.64 -1.86 3.01
CA THR A 38 14.74 -0.72 3.12
C THR A 38 15.43 0.43 3.85
N LYS A 39 15.53 1.56 3.16
CA LYS A 39 16.10 2.80 3.71
C LYS A 39 14.94 3.70 4.15
N LEU A 40 14.80 3.92 5.45
CA LEU A 40 13.75 4.83 5.95
C LEU A 40 13.96 6.29 5.50
N ASN A 41 15.18 6.65 5.11
CA ASN A 41 15.53 7.93 4.51
C ASN A 41 15.55 7.90 2.96
N ASP A 42 14.90 6.92 2.33
CA ASP A 42 14.77 6.87 0.87
C ASP A 42 14.02 8.12 0.37
N PRO A 43 14.62 8.94 -0.51
CA PRO A 43 14.02 10.19 -0.97
C PRO A 43 12.77 9.99 -1.83
N ARG A 44 12.48 8.75 -2.28
CA ARG A 44 11.24 8.41 -2.98
C ARG A 44 10.04 8.38 -2.04
N VAL A 45 10.25 8.32 -0.73
CA VAL A 45 9.20 8.14 0.26
C VAL A 45 8.90 9.46 0.97
N TYR A 46 7.62 9.80 0.99
CA TYR A 46 7.07 10.83 1.87
C TYR A 46 6.36 10.14 3.04
N TRP A 47 6.91 10.32 4.24
CA TRP A 47 6.32 9.82 5.49
C TRP A 47 5.41 10.89 6.10
N GLY A 48 4.15 10.94 5.67
CA GLY A 48 3.17 11.91 6.14
C GLY A 48 2.53 11.56 7.48
N GLU A 49 1.58 12.39 7.92
CA GLU A 49 0.80 12.14 9.13
C GLU A 49 -0.34 11.14 8.88
N LYS A 50 -1.01 11.29 7.73
CA LYS A 50 -2.17 10.52 7.28
C LYS A 50 -1.87 9.58 6.13
N TYR A 51 -0.86 9.87 5.32
CA TYR A 51 -0.50 9.07 4.14
C TYR A 51 1.00 8.79 4.07
N ILE A 52 1.35 7.62 3.60
CA ILE A 52 2.67 7.34 3.04
C ILE A 52 2.52 7.48 1.52
N MET A 53 3.39 8.27 0.89
CA MET A 53 3.45 8.33 -0.57
C MET A 53 4.79 7.82 -1.05
N LEU A 54 4.78 7.00 -2.10
CA LEU A 54 5.98 6.40 -2.67
C LEU A 54 6.05 6.72 -4.16
N LYS A 55 7.11 7.40 -4.58
CA LYS A 55 7.38 7.71 -5.99
C LYS A 55 8.19 6.58 -6.63
N GLN A 56 7.71 6.03 -7.74
CA GLN A 56 8.55 5.21 -8.60
C GLN A 56 9.52 6.12 -9.36
N ASP A 57 10.82 5.83 -9.26
CA ASP A 57 11.87 6.64 -9.90
C ASP A 57 12.78 5.76 -10.75
N THR A 58 12.80 6.03 -12.06
CA THR A 58 13.58 5.26 -13.03
C THR A 58 15.10 5.45 -12.93
N ALA A 59 15.57 6.47 -12.20
CA ALA A 59 16.99 6.68 -11.94
C ALA A 59 17.48 5.93 -10.68
N VAL A 60 16.59 5.43 -9.82
CA VAL A 60 16.95 4.82 -8.54
C VAL A 60 16.96 3.29 -8.63
N THR A 61 18.15 2.71 -8.70
CA THR A 61 18.34 1.27 -8.95
C THR A 61 18.29 0.39 -7.70
N TYR A 62 18.31 0.97 -6.49
CA TYR A 62 18.21 0.17 -5.26
C TYR A 62 16.74 -0.06 -4.88
N PRO A 63 16.42 -1.25 -4.35
CA PRO A 63 15.05 -1.60 -3.99
C PRO A 63 14.60 -0.86 -2.72
N PHE A 64 13.30 -0.68 -2.59
CA PHE A 64 12.61 -0.25 -1.37
C PHE A 64 11.38 -1.13 -1.18
N LYS A 65 11.14 -1.63 0.04
CA LYS A 65 9.94 -2.41 0.37
C LYS A 65 9.47 -2.14 1.79
N ILE A 66 8.17 -2.01 2.00
CA ILE A 66 7.56 -1.96 3.32
C ILE A 66 6.28 -2.78 3.36
N GLY A 67 5.96 -3.32 4.53
CA GLY A 67 4.68 -3.94 4.85
C GLY A 67 4.01 -3.22 6.01
N LEU A 68 2.68 -3.12 5.99
CA LEU A 68 1.92 -2.43 7.02
C LEU A 68 0.46 -2.89 7.13
N PRO A 69 -0.17 -2.71 8.32
CA PRO A 69 -1.60 -2.87 8.46
C PRO A 69 -2.29 -1.68 7.80
N ASN A 70 -2.89 -1.88 6.63
CA ASN A 70 -3.69 -0.87 5.96
C ASN A 70 -5.17 -1.16 6.23
N LYS A 71 -5.64 -0.67 7.38
CA LYS A 71 -7.02 -0.87 7.88
C LYS A 71 -8.08 -0.20 7.02
N ASP A 72 -7.71 0.87 6.33
CA ASP A 72 -8.59 1.59 5.42
C ASP A 72 -8.86 0.78 4.14
N GLY A 73 -8.06 -0.26 3.86
CA GLY A 73 -8.36 -1.27 2.83
C GLY A 73 -8.24 -0.74 1.40
N TRP A 74 -7.49 0.34 1.19
CA TRP A 74 -7.26 0.88 -0.15
C TRP A 74 -5.84 1.40 -0.32
N ALA A 75 -5.35 1.37 -1.55
CA ALA A 75 -4.17 2.10 -1.99
C ALA A 75 -4.40 2.60 -3.43
N ALA A 76 -3.73 3.67 -3.81
CA ALA A 76 -3.87 4.27 -5.13
C ALA A 76 -2.52 4.51 -5.79
N TYR A 77 -2.47 4.47 -7.12
CA TYR A 77 -1.29 4.80 -7.91
C TYR A 77 -1.67 5.77 -9.02
N VAL A 78 -1.09 6.97 -8.98
CA VAL A 78 -1.31 8.02 -9.97
C VAL A 78 -0.14 8.06 -10.94
N ASN A 79 -0.42 7.95 -12.22
CA ASN A 79 0.58 8.03 -13.29
C ASN A 79 -0.03 8.63 -14.56
N ASN A 80 0.68 9.57 -15.19
CA ASN A 80 0.29 10.20 -16.46
C ASN A 80 -1.19 10.65 -16.52
N GLY A 81 -1.68 11.31 -15.47
CA GLY A 81 -3.06 11.81 -15.40
C GLY A 81 -4.14 10.75 -15.12
N HIS A 82 -3.75 9.50 -14.88
CA HIS A 82 -4.65 8.40 -14.53
C HIS A 82 -4.37 7.92 -13.12
N MET A 83 -5.40 7.43 -12.44
CA MET A 83 -5.29 6.84 -11.12
C MET A 83 -5.88 5.44 -11.11
N PHE A 84 -5.05 4.46 -10.78
CA PHE A 84 -5.48 3.11 -10.46
C PHE A 84 -5.71 3.01 -8.95
N VAL A 85 -6.85 2.48 -8.53
CA VAL A 85 -7.18 2.27 -7.11
C VAL A 85 -7.42 0.80 -6.88
N LYS A 86 -6.76 0.28 -5.85
CA LYS A 86 -6.85 -1.10 -5.40
C LYS A 86 -7.51 -1.12 -4.04
N ARG A 87 -8.62 -1.84 -3.89
CA ARG A 87 -9.32 -2.05 -2.62
C ARG A 87 -9.35 -3.51 -2.23
N TYR A 88 -9.28 -3.76 -0.94
CA TYR A 88 -9.36 -5.08 -0.33
C TYR A 88 -9.84 -4.94 1.12
N GLN A 89 -10.14 -6.05 1.79
CA GLN A 89 -10.57 -6.02 3.20
C GLN A 89 -9.42 -6.37 4.14
N HIS A 90 -9.09 -5.45 5.05
CA HIS A 90 -8.28 -5.76 6.22
C HIS A 90 -9.15 -6.45 7.28
N ILE A 91 -8.65 -7.53 7.88
CA ILE A 91 -9.34 -8.29 8.92
C ILE A 91 -8.64 -8.02 10.26
N GLU A 92 -9.41 -7.54 11.23
CA GLU A 92 -8.89 -7.23 12.57
C GLU A 92 -8.71 -8.49 13.43
N GLY A 93 -7.73 -8.46 14.33
CA GLY A 93 -7.55 -9.52 15.35
C GLY A 93 -6.99 -10.84 14.82
N VAL A 94 -6.46 -10.87 13.59
CA VAL A 94 -5.83 -12.04 12.97
C VAL A 94 -4.35 -11.81 12.69
N THR A 95 -3.61 -12.90 12.47
CA THR A 95 -2.18 -12.83 12.18
C THR A 95 -1.95 -12.71 10.67
N TYR A 96 -1.27 -11.64 10.27
CA TYR A 96 -0.74 -11.48 8.91
C TYR A 96 0.71 -12.00 8.81
N PRO A 97 1.23 -12.22 7.60
CA PRO A 97 2.67 -12.45 7.38
C PRO A 97 3.55 -11.30 7.87
N ASP A 98 4.87 -11.50 7.80
CA ASP A 98 5.90 -10.47 7.98
C ASP A 98 5.67 -9.59 9.21
N PHE A 99 5.99 -10.14 10.40
CA PHE A 99 5.77 -9.53 11.71
C PHE A 99 4.31 -9.12 12.01
N SER A 100 3.32 -9.79 11.38
CA SER A 100 1.89 -9.45 11.53
C SER A 100 1.51 -8.06 11.03
N ALA A 101 2.42 -7.38 10.32
CA ALA A 101 2.15 -6.07 9.76
C ALA A 101 1.45 -6.20 8.40
N SER A 102 1.82 -7.17 7.57
CA SER A 102 1.56 -7.13 6.13
C SER A 102 0.16 -7.57 5.72
N SER A 103 -0.84 -6.71 5.91
CA SER A 103 -2.07 -6.78 5.10
C SER A 103 -1.93 -6.05 3.76
N TYR A 104 -0.97 -5.13 3.70
CA TYR A 104 -0.54 -4.43 2.49
C TYR A 104 0.98 -4.35 2.47
N GLU A 105 1.56 -4.52 1.29
CA GLU A 105 2.96 -4.26 1.03
C GLU A 105 3.14 -3.42 -0.23
N THR A 106 4.25 -2.70 -0.31
CA THR A 106 4.70 -2.05 -1.53
C THR A 106 6.17 -2.31 -1.74
N TYR A 107 6.56 -2.53 -3.00
CA TYR A 107 7.94 -2.66 -3.45
C TYR A 107 8.20 -1.71 -4.63
N THR A 108 9.39 -1.13 -4.71
CA THR A 108 9.81 -0.41 -5.93
C THR A 108 11.30 -0.50 -6.22
N ILE A 109 11.63 -0.49 -7.51
CA ILE A 109 12.97 -0.37 -8.09
C ILE A 109 12.89 0.46 -9.38
N ASN A 110 14.00 0.71 -10.06
CA ASN A 110 14.06 1.60 -11.22
C ASN A 110 13.11 1.25 -12.38
N TRP A 111 12.64 0.01 -12.50
CA TRP A 111 11.78 -0.40 -13.62
C TRP A 111 10.36 -0.78 -13.22
N MET A 112 10.00 -0.76 -11.92
CA MET A 112 8.64 -1.05 -11.47
C MET A 112 8.29 -0.52 -10.07
N LEU A 113 7.00 -0.50 -9.78
CA LEU A 113 6.43 -0.45 -8.43
C LEU A 113 5.33 -1.51 -8.32
N GLU A 114 5.24 -2.19 -7.18
CA GLU A 114 4.29 -3.26 -6.90
C GLU A 114 3.35 -2.84 -5.77
N MET A 115 2.05 -3.04 -5.98
CA MET A 115 1.01 -2.88 -4.96
C MET A 115 0.50 -4.26 -4.55
N GLU A 116 0.73 -4.64 -3.30
CA GLU A 116 0.56 -6.01 -2.84
C GLU A 116 -0.48 -6.06 -1.72
N THR A 117 -1.55 -6.81 -1.91
CA THR A 117 -2.52 -7.05 -0.83
C THR A 117 -2.43 -8.52 -0.41
N LEU A 118 -2.59 -8.77 0.89
CA LEU A 118 -2.40 -10.09 1.46
C LEU A 118 -3.62 -10.51 2.27
N SER A 119 -3.93 -11.81 2.26
CA SER A 119 -4.84 -12.41 3.23
C SER A 119 -4.11 -12.64 4.56
N PRO A 120 -4.83 -12.87 5.66
CA PRO A 120 -4.24 -13.41 6.88
C PRO A 120 -3.56 -14.76 6.63
N LEU A 121 -2.69 -15.15 7.55
CA LEU A 121 -2.16 -16.51 7.61
C LEU A 121 -3.27 -17.49 7.99
N VAL A 122 -3.47 -18.50 7.16
CA VAL A 122 -4.45 -19.57 7.38
C VAL A 122 -3.79 -20.95 7.24
N MET A 123 -4.30 -21.91 8.01
CA MET A 123 -4.07 -23.33 7.78
C MET A 123 -5.23 -23.84 6.92
N LEU A 124 -4.93 -24.57 5.85
CA LEU A 124 -5.94 -25.19 4.99
C LEU A 124 -5.87 -26.70 5.16
N GLU A 125 -7.01 -27.31 5.41
CA GLU A 125 -7.18 -28.76 5.38
C GLU A 125 -7.41 -29.25 3.93
N PRO A 126 -7.26 -30.57 3.66
CA PRO A 126 -7.63 -31.13 2.37
C PRO A 126 -9.07 -30.73 1.97
N GLU A 127 -9.27 -30.41 0.69
CA GLU A 127 -10.54 -29.98 0.10
C GLU A 127 -11.02 -28.57 0.50
N GLU A 128 -10.31 -27.86 1.38
CA GLU A 128 -10.61 -26.45 1.68
C GLU A 128 -10.04 -25.48 0.65
N SER A 129 -10.67 -24.32 0.56
CA SER A 129 -10.21 -23.19 -0.26
C SER A 129 -10.38 -21.89 0.51
N ILE A 130 -9.52 -20.93 0.20
CA ILE A 130 -9.64 -19.54 0.67
C ILE A 130 -9.66 -18.60 -0.54
N GLU A 131 -10.34 -17.47 -0.38
CA GLU A 131 -10.40 -16.39 -1.35
C GLU A 131 -9.83 -15.11 -0.76
N HIS A 132 -9.16 -14.32 -1.60
CA HIS A 132 -8.72 -12.98 -1.28
C HIS A 132 -9.18 -12.06 -2.40
N THR A 133 -10.18 -11.22 -2.09
CA THR A 133 -10.89 -10.43 -3.10
C THR A 133 -10.38 -9.01 -3.15
N GLU A 134 -10.08 -8.55 -4.37
CA GLU A 134 -9.68 -7.19 -4.67
C GLU A 134 -10.72 -6.52 -5.60
N VAL A 135 -11.00 -5.24 -5.36
CA VAL A 135 -11.83 -4.42 -6.24
C VAL A 135 -10.97 -3.32 -6.84
N TRP A 136 -10.91 -3.28 -8.16
CA TRP A 136 -10.08 -2.32 -8.89
C TRP A 136 -10.95 -1.23 -9.53
N SER A 137 -10.45 -0.01 -9.53
CA SER A 137 -11.09 1.13 -10.18
C SER A 137 -10.04 1.97 -10.91
N LEU A 138 -10.41 2.54 -12.06
CA LEU A 138 -9.54 3.38 -12.86
C LEU A 138 -10.22 4.72 -13.11
N TYR A 139 -9.48 5.80 -12.90
CA TYR A 139 -9.94 7.18 -13.09
C TYR A 139 -8.99 7.90 -14.02
N ASP A 140 -9.51 8.81 -14.84
CA ASP A 140 -8.73 9.73 -15.67
C ASP A 140 -8.78 11.16 -15.09
N ASN A 141 -8.01 12.06 -15.68
CA ASN A 141 -7.93 13.47 -15.29
C ASN A 141 -7.56 13.71 -13.81
N VAL A 142 -6.77 12.81 -13.23
CA VAL A 142 -6.32 12.89 -11.83
C VAL A 142 -4.93 13.53 -11.77
N LYS A 143 -4.80 14.59 -10.97
CA LYS A 143 -3.50 15.23 -10.71
C LYS A 143 -2.66 14.40 -9.74
N THR A 144 -1.37 14.29 -10.00
CA THR A 144 -0.43 13.66 -9.05
C THR A 144 -0.34 14.52 -7.78
N PRO A 145 -0.56 13.95 -6.58
CA PRO A 145 -0.47 14.70 -5.33
C PRO A 145 1.00 14.93 -4.95
N GLU A 146 1.37 16.13 -4.50
CA GLU A 146 2.72 16.43 -4.01
C GLU A 146 2.82 16.42 -2.47
N ASN A 147 1.68 16.51 -1.79
CA ASN A 147 1.59 16.58 -0.34
C ASN A 147 0.22 16.02 0.13
N GLU A 148 0.02 15.92 1.44
CA GLU A 148 -1.22 15.35 2.00
C GLU A 148 -2.47 16.17 1.68
N LYS A 149 -2.37 17.50 1.52
CA LYS A 149 -3.52 18.33 1.13
C LYS A 149 -3.98 17.97 -0.28
N ASP A 150 -3.04 17.74 -1.19
CA ASP A 150 -3.35 17.30 -2.55
C ASP A 150 -4.02 15.92 -2.57
N VAL A 151 -3.64 15.01 -1.66
CA VAL A 151 -4.33 13.72 -1.50
C VAL A 151 -5.80 13.92 -1.10
N GLU A 152 -6.06 14.78 -0.12
CA GLU A 152 -7.41 15.09 0.34
C GLU A 152 -8.26 15.78 -0.74
N GLU A 153 -7.65 16.59 -1.62
CA GLU A 153 -8.34 17.36 -2.66
C GLU A 153 -8.53 16.56 -3.96
N PHE A 154 -7.54 15.78 -4.39
CA PHE A 154 -7.54 15.13 -5.72
C PHE A 154 -7.88 13.64 -5.66
N ILE A 155 -7.57 12.96 -4.54
CA ILE A 155 -7.64 11.50 -4.45
C ILE A 155 -8.86 11.06 -3.65
N LEU A 156 -8.99 11.53 -2.41
CA LEU A 156 -10.08 11.10 -1.53
C LEU A 156 -11.49 11.26 -2.12
N PRO A 157 -11.85 12.35 -2.83
CA PRO A 157 -13.20 12.51 -3.37
C PRO A 157 -13.58 11.45 -4.41
N LEU A 158 -12.61 10.80 -5.04
CA LEU A 158 -12.83 9.77 -6.05
C LEU A 158 -12.98 8.37 -5.45
N ILE A 159 -12.54 8.18 -4.20
CA ILE A 159 -12.47 6.87 -3.57
C ILE A 159 -13.38 6.67 -2.35
N LYS A 160 -14.07 7.71 -1.92
CA LYS A 160 -15.11 7.63 -0.87
C LYS A 160 -16.44 7.14 -1.42
#